data_AF-A0AAD9UEF6-F1
#
_entry.id   AF-A0AAD9UEF6-F1
#
_cell.length_a   1.000
_cell.length_b   1.000
_cell.length_c   1.000
_cell.angle_alpha   90.00
_cell.angle_beta   90.00
_cell.angle_gamma   90.00
#
_symmetry.space_group_name_H-M   'P 1'
#
loop_
_entity.id
_entity.type
_entity.pdbx_description
1 polymer ?
#
loop_
_entity_poly.entity_id
_entity_poly.type
_entity_poly.pdbx_seq_one_letter_code
_entity_poly.pdbx_strand_id
1 'polypeptide(L)'
;MMRIQTPFVQHPISALSLLQTILMTSATFDINIHQLMMVSDHLTTDECRRLSEALHMVHYQTEHPLTGKDELAVQCLDLLLHWDRHEGRGKTFLDLALRLKQIGRWDLADRLSMSVYHEQSEAVRKYFLEMPFKDLINMNSSLLAENRAAQQEWYESAMRVTSKSSNWTAFHTYSSVVIVISGAIVFFAVVCALASRSACVRRQYYDMRESFYRDFIGRNVPEENRYIIV
;
A
#
# COMPACT_ATOMS: atom_id res chain seq x y z
N MET A 1 -13.99 -57.39 5.34
CA MET A 1 -14.07 -56.00 4.80
C MET A 1 -13.71 -55.04 5.92
N MET A 2 -12.48 -54.53 5.94
CA MET A 2 -11.96 -53.65 7.00
C MET A 2 -11.74 -52.27 6.37
N ARG A 3 -12.54 -51.27 6.78
CA ARG A 3 -12.39 -49.87 6.32
C ARG A 3 -11.34 -49.20 7.19
N ILE A 4 -10.21 -48.86 6.59
CA ILE A 4 -9.17 -48.02 7.19
C ILE A 4 -9.65 -46.57 7.06
N GLN A 5 -10.00 -45.94 8.19
CA GLN A 5 -10.20 -44.49 8.27
C GLN A 5 -8.83 -43.80 8.36
N THR A 6 -8.46 -43.08 7.32
CA THR A 6 -7.33 -42.14 7.37
C THR A 6 -7.77 -40.82 8.01
N PRO A 7 -6.98 -40.21 8.91
CA PRO A 7 -7.33 -38.92 9.50
C PRO A 7 -7.17 -37.79 8.48
N PHE A 8 -8.21 -36.95 8.42
CA PHE A 8 -8.28 -35.73 7.64
C PHE A 8 -7.35 -34.69 8.27
N VAL A 9 -6.23 -34.39 7.60
CA VAL A 9 -5.26 -33.38 8.05
C VAL A 9 -5.80 -31.99 7.70
N GLN A 10 -6.27 -31.27 8.70
CA GLN A 10 -6.74 -29.89 8.59
C GLN A 10 -5.54 -28.94 8.50
N HIS A 11 -5.23 -28.43 7.31
CA HIS A 11 -4.15 -27.46 7.10
C HIS A 11 -4.60 -26.04 7.49
N PRO A 12 -3.89 -25.31 8.38
CA PRO A 12 -4.20 -23.94 8.79
C PRO A 12 -3.52 -22.92 7.85
N ILE A 13 -3.81 -22.98 6.54
CA ILE A 13 -3.14 -22.10 5.55
C ILE A 13 -3.99 -20.87 5.17
N SER A 14 -5.26 -20.79 5.57
CA SER A 14 -6.22 -19.82 5.00
C SER A 14 -6.33 -18.46 5.72
N ALA A 15 -5.85 -18.31 6.97
CA ALA A 15 -6.06 -17.06 7.72
C ALA A 15 -4.99 -15.97 7.44
N LEU A 16 -3.73 -16.36 7.22
CA LEU A 16 -2.63 -15.41 6.97
C LEU A 16 -2.74 -14.76 5.57
N SER A 17 -3.28 -15.48 4.58
CA SER A 17 -3.42 -14.98 3.21
C SER A 17 -4.48 -13.88 3.08
N LEU A 18 -5.53 -13.90 3.91
CA LEU A 18 -6.59 -12.87 3.88
C LEU A 18 -6.16 -11.58 4.59
N LEU A 19 -5.27 -11.67 5.58
CA LEU A 19 -4.74 -10.52 6.30
C LEU A 19 -3.78 -9.68 5.45
N GLN A 20 -3.05 -10.31 4.52
CA GLN A 20 -2.21 -9.60 3.55
C GLN A 20 -3.00 -8.81 2.51
N THR A 21 -4.20 -9.26 2.13
CA THR A 21 -5.02 -8.54 1.14
C THR A 21 -5.72 -7.30 1.70
N ILE A 22 -6.02 -7.27 3.01
CA ILE A 22 -6.67 -6.11 3.66
C ILE A 22 -5.70 -4.92 3.81
N LEU A 23 -4.39 -5.18 3.88
CA LEU A 23 -3.34 -4.16 3.94
C LEU A 23 -3.08 -3.43 2.61
N MET A 24 -3.71 -3.86 1.50
CA MET A 24 -3.52 -3.31 0.16
C MET A 24 -4.74 -2.55 -0.38
N THR A 25 -5.81 -2.40 0.41
CA THR A 25 -6.86 -1.43 0.06
C THR A 25 -6.30 -0.04 0.36
N SER A 26 -5.67 0.57 -0.64
CA SER A 26 -5.36 1.98 -0.59
C SER A 26 -6.67 2.71 -0.37
N ALA A 27 -6.87 3.26 0.82
CA ALA A 27 -7.88 4.28 1.06
C ALA A 27 -7.39 5.52 0.31
N THR A 28 -7.55 5.50 -1.00
CA THR A 28 -7.13 6.56 -1.88
C THR A 28 -8.33 7.45 -2.11
N PHE A 29 -8.23 8.64 -1.52
CA PHE A 29 -9.29 9.62 -1.51
C PHE A 29 -9.25 10.44 -2.79
N ASP A 30 -10.43 10.59 -3.40
CA ASP A 30 -10.64 11.44 -4.55
C ASP A 30 -10.48 12.91 -4.15
N ILE A 31 -9.98 13.71 -5.08
CA ILE A 31 -9.79 15.14 -4.89
C ILE A 31 -11.12 15.88 -5.06
N ASN A 32 -11.40 16.85 -4.18
CA ASN A 32 -12.61 17.66 -4.24
C ASN A 32 -12.37 18.95 -5.06
N ILE A 33 -13.40 19.48 -5.72
CA ILE A 33 -13.34 20.76 -6.45
C ILE A 33 -12.83 21.91 -5.58
N HIS A 34 -13.19 21.94 -4.30
CA HIS A 34 -12.70 22.96 -3.36
C HIS A 34 -11.19 22.89 -3.15
N GLN A 35 -10.62 21.69 -3.19
CA GLN A 35 -9.18 21.47 -3.05
C GLN A 35 -8.45 21.85 -4.34
N LEU A 36 -9.04 21.58 -5.51
CA LEU A 36 -8.53 22.06 -6.79
C LEU A 36 -8.54 23.60 -6.87
N MET A 37 -9.62 24.24 -6.40
CA MET A 37 -9.71 25.70 -6.33
C MET A 37 -8.67 26.29 -5.39
N MET A 38 -8.47 25.69 -4.21
CA MET A 38 -7.42 26.09 -3.27
C MET A 38 -6.03 26.02 -3.93
N VAL A 39 -5.74 24.97 -4.71
CA VAL A 39 -4.48 24.86 -5.44
C VAL A 39 -4.38 25.92 -6.53
N SER A 40 -5.44 26.13 -7.33
CA SER A 40 -5.42 27.11 -8.43
C SER A 40 -5.21 28.55 -7.95
N ASP A 41 -5.82 28.92 -6.81
CA ASP A 41 -5.77 30.29 -6.28
C ASP A 41 -4.39 30.69 -5.76
N HIS A 42 -3.51 29.72 -5.51
CA HIS A 42 -2.18 29.92 -4.93
C HIS A 42 -1.03 29.64 -5.91
N LEU A 43 -1.35 29.33 -7.16
CA LEU A 43 -0.38 29.17 -8.23
C LEU A 43 -0.40 30.39 -9.13
N THR A 44 0.79 30.90 -9.46
CA THR A 44 0.94 31.85 -10.56
C THR A 44 0.68 31.14 -11.89
N THR A 45 0.38 31.90 -12.94
CA THR A 45 0.13 31.35 -14.28
C THR A 45 1.27 30.45 -14.78
N ASP A 46 2.53 30.87 -14.56
CA ASP A 46 3.71 30.10 -14.98
C ASP A 46 3.93 28.84 -14.15
N GLU A 47 3.59 28.86 -12.85
CA GLU A 47 3.61 27.66 -12.02
C GLU A 47 2.50 26.69 -12.40
N CYS A 48 1.32 27.21 -12.76
CA CYS A 48 0.20 26.37 -13.17
C CYS A 48 0.49 25.64 -14.49
N ARG A 49 1.11 26.30 -15.48
CA ARG A 49 1.52 25.63 -16.72
C ARG A 49 2.57 24.55 -16.47
N ARG A 50 3.54 24.82 -15.59
CA ARG A 50 4.52 23.80 -15.16
C ARG A 50 3.86 22.64 -14.43
N LEU A 51 2.85 22.93 -13.60
CA LEU A 51 2.07 21.90 -12.91
C LEU A 51 1.32 21.04 -13.91
N SER A 52 0.64 21.65 -14.86
CA SER A 52 -0.12 20.93 -15.86
C SER A 52 0.79 20.06 -16.73
N GLU A 53 1.92 20.60 -17.21
CA GLU A 53 2.94 19.80 -17.90
C GLU A 53 3.37 18.59 -17.06
N ALA A 54 3.60 18.79 -15.75
CA ALA A 54 3.93 17.71 -14.83
C ALA A 54 2.79 16.69 -14.65
N LEU A 55 1.53 17.13 -14.67
CA LEU A 55 0.35 16.28 -14.52
C LEU A 55 0.12 15.35 -15.72
N HIS A 56 0.51 15.79 -16.93
CA HIS A 56 0.45 14.97 -18.15
C HIS A 56 1.60 13.93 -18.24
N MET A 57 2.62 14.03 -17.38
CA MET A 57 3.72 13.07 -17.39
C MET A 57 3.31 11.72 -16.79
N VAL A 58 3.69 10.64 -17.48
CA VAL A 58 3.47 9.27 -17.00
C VAL A 58 4.53 8.85 -15.97
N HIS A 59 5.75 9.37 -16.10
CA HIS A 59 6.89 8.95 -15.28
C HIS A 59 7.02 9.76 -13.98
N TYR A 60 7.57 9.12 -12.95
CA TYR A 60 7.85 9.74 -11.66
C TYR A 60 8.98 10.77 -11.75
N GLN A 61 10.00 10.49 -12.56
CA GLN A 61 11.12 11.40 -12.76
C GLN A 61 10.85 12.32 -13.94
N THR A 62 11.19 13.59 -13.78
CA THR A 62 11.12 14.57 -14.85
C THR A 62 12.41 14.49 -15.67
N GLU A 63 12.35 13.94 -16.89
CA GLU A 63 13.53 13.82 -17.76
C GLU A 63 14.00 15.19 -18.30
N HIS A 64 13.08 16.16 -18.34
CA HIS A 64 13.31 17.50 -18.89
C HIS A 64 12.80 18.57 -17.91
N PRO A 65 13.41 19.76 -17.86
CA PRO A 65 12.92 20.85 -17.04
C PRO A 65 11.51 21.28 -17.50
N LEU A 66 10.57 21.36 -16.58
CA LEU A 66 9.20 21.81 -16.85
C LEU A 66 9.23 23.28 -17.29
N THR A 67 8.82 23.54 -18.53
CA THR A 67 8.88 24.88 -19.14
C THR A 67 7.53 25.57 -19.20
N GLY A 68 6.43 24.83 -19.11
CA GLY A 68 5.06 25.34 -19.19
C GLY A 68 4.76 26.06 -20.51
N LYS A 69 5.42 25.69 -21.62
CA LYS A 69 5.32 26.42 -22.90
C LYS A 69 4.11 26.04 -23.75
N ASP A 70 3.55 24.85 -23.55
CA ASP A 70 2.59 24.27 -24.50
C ASP A 70 1.12 24.59 -24.19
N GLU A 71 0.83 25.27 -23.09
CA GLU A 71 -0.56 25.55 -22.70
C GLU A 71 -1.04 26.95 -23.07
N LEU A 72 -2.16 26.95 -23.80
CA LEU A 72 -2.97 28.13 -24.13
C LEU A 72 -3.32 28.91 -22.86
N ALA A 73 -3.67 30.20 -23.01
CA ALA A 73 -4.04 31.09 -21.91
C ALA A 73 -5.41 30.72 -21.29
N VAL A 74 -5.47 29.53 -20.69
CA VAL A 74 -6.62 28.96 -19.99
C VAL A 74 -6.45 29.23 -18.49
N GLN A 75 -7.55 29.37 -17.76
CA GLN A 75 -7.49 29.56 -16.31
C GLN A 75 -6.96 28.29 -15.64
N CYS A 76 -6.17 28.47 -14.58
CA CYS A 76 -5.53 27.33 -13.89
C CYS A 76 -6.54 26.30 -13.38
N LEU A 77 -7.68 26.77 -12.85
CA LEU A 77 -8.75 25.90 -12.38
C LEU A 77 -9.32 25.02 -13.50
N ASP A 78 -9.49 25.57 -14.70
CA ASP A 78 -10.03 24.82 -15.84
C ASP A 78 -9.06 23.71 -16.29
N LEU A 79 -7.74 23.97 -16.25
CA LEU A 79 -6.71 22.97 -16.54
C LEU A 79 -6.75 21.83 -15.51
N LEU A 80 -6.84 22.17 -14.23
CA LEU A 80 -6.92 21.18 -13.15
C LEU A 80 -8.22 20.36 -13.22
N LEU A 81 -9.35 20.99 -13.53
CA LEU A 81 -10.63 20.30 -13.74
C LEU A 81 -10.61 19.43 -15.00
N HIS A 82 -9.94 19.87 -16.06
CA HIS A 82 -9.76 19.07 -17.26
C HIS A 82 -8.96 17.81 -16.95
N TRP A 83 -7.83 17.97 -16.26
CA TRP A 83 -7.00 16.86 -15.79
C TRP A 83 -7.83 15.89 -14.94
N ASP A 84 -8.49 16.36 -13.87
CA ASP A 84 -9.26 15.53 -12.94
C ASP A 84 -10.32 14.66 -13.66
N ARG A 85 -11.00 15.22 -14.67
CA ARG A 85 -12.04 14.51 -15.42
C ARG A 85 -11.50 13.50 -16.43
N HIS A 86 -10.26 13.67 -16.90
CA HIS A 86 -9.66 12.84 -17.95
C HIS A 86 -8.50 12.02 -17.38
N GLU A 87 -7.29 12.58 -17.42
CA GLU A 87 -6.04 11.88 -17.07
C GLU A 87 -5.90 11.60 -15.57
N GLY A 88 -6.49 12.47 -14.75
CA GLY A 88 -6.61 12.35 -13.31
C GLY A 88 -7.69 11.37 -12.85
N ARG A 89 -8.47 10.78 -13.75
CA ARG A 89 -9.57 9.89 -13.36
C ARG A 89 -9.04 8.62 -12.69
N GLY A 90 -9.43 8.41 -11.43
CA GLY A 90 -8.92 7.31 -10.61
C GLY A 90 -7.51 7.54 -10.07
N LYS A 91 -6.93 8.72 -10.31
CA LYS A 91 -5.77 9.22 -9.58
C LYS A 91 -6.23 9.80 -8.24
N THR A 92 -5.25 9.98 -7.37
CA THR A 92 -5.46 10.27 -5.97
C THR A 92 -4.93 11.66 -5.69
N PHE A 93 -5.36 12.32 -4.60
CA PHE A 93 -4.79 13.63 -4.26
C PHE A 93 -3.25 13.58 -4.09
N LEU A 94 -2.67 12.40 -3.81
CA LEU A 94 -1.23 12.19 -3.71
C LEU A 94 -0.51 12.41 -5.04
N ASP A 95 -1.14 12.08 -6.16
CA ASP A 95 -0.56 12.33 -7.49
C ASP A 95 -0.41 13.84 -7.73
N LEU A 96 -1.46 14.62 -7.42
CA LEU A 96 -1.39 16.07 -7.51
C LEU A 96 -0.38 16.66 -6.52
N ALA A 97 -0.37 16.18 -5.27
CA ALA A 97 0.59 16.62 -4.25
C ALA A 97 2.04 16.31 -4.68
N LEU A 98 2.28 15.16 -5.31
CA LEU A 98 3.58 14.81 -5.85
C LEU A 98 4.01 15.77 -6.96
N ARG A 99 3.14 16.06 -7.93
CA ARG A 99 3.45 17.01 -9.02
C ARG A 99 3.68 18.43 -8.51
N LEU A 100 2.93 18.87 -7.49
CA LEU A 100 3.18 20.13 -6.78
C LEU A 100 4.58 20.18 -6.16
N LYS A 101 5.07 19.07 -5.58
CA LYS A 101 6.45 18.99 -5.06
C LYS A 101 7.49 19.09 -6.17
N GLN A 102 7.23 18.50 -7.34
CA GLN A 102 8.15 18.54 -8.48
C GLN A 102 8.34 19.94 -9.06
N ILE A 103 7.31 20.79 -9.02
CA ILE A 103 7.44 22.20 -9.42
C ILE A 103 7.98 23.10 -8.29
N GLY A 104 8.36 22.51 -7.15
CA GLY A 104 8.90 23.24 -5.99
C GLY A 104 7.85 23.81 -5.03
N ARG A 105 6.56 23.49 -5.20
CA ARG A 105 5.45 23.96 -4.36
C ARG A 105 5.09 22.97 -3.27
N TRP A 106 6.08 22.70 -2.40
CA TRP A 106 5.94 21.85 -1.22
C TRP A 106 4.87 22.37 -0.25
N ASP A 107 4.78 23.69 -0.12
CA ASP A 107 3.78 24.38 0.70
C ASP A 107 2.34 24.06 0.28
N LEU A 108 2.08 23.96 -1.03
CA LEU A 108 0.76 23.62 -1.55
C LEU A 108 0.48 22.13 -1.46
N ALA A 109 1.48 21.29 -1.72
CA ALA A 109 1.33 19.85 -1.59
C ALA A 109 0.95 19.43 -0.16
N ASP A 110 1.57 20.06 0.84
CA ASP A 110 1.30 19.78 2.25
C ASP A 110 -0.07 20.34 2.66
N ARG A 111 -0.43 21.55 2.22
CA ARG A 111 -1.76 22.13 2.45
C ARG A 111 -2.88 21.30 1.81
N LEU A 112 -2.68 20.81 0.59
CA LEU A 112 -3.60 19.90 -0.08
C LEU A 112 -3.80 18.62 0.72
N SER A 113 -2.69 17.97 1.09
CA SER A 113 -2.72 16.72 1.86
C SER A 113 -3.45 16.92 3.20
N MET A 114 -3.14 18.01 3.88
CA MET A 114 -3.74 18.35 5.17
C MET A 114 -5.25 18.63 5.04
N SER A 115 -5.67 19.37 4.01
CA SER A 115 -7.09 19.63 3.74
C SER A 115 -7.87 18.33 3.52
N VAL A 116 -7.32 17.41 2.74
CA VAL A 116 -7.94 16.10 2.49
C VAL A 116 -8.05 15.32 3.79
N TYR A 117 -6.95 15.17 4.54
CA TYR A 117 -6.96 14.41 5.79
C TYR A 117 -7.89 15.01 6.84
N HIS A 118 -7.98 16.33 6.91
CA HIS A 118 -8.90 16.99 7.82
C HIS A 118 -10.36 16.66 7.50
N GLU A 119 -10.76 16.78 6.22
CA GLU A 119 -12.10 16.41 5.76
C GLU A 119 -12.42 14.93 6.06
N GLN A 120 -11.46 14.03 5.86
CA GLN A 120 -11.62 12.62 6.19
C GLN A 120 -11.75 12.38 7.69
N SER A 121 -10.94 13.05 8.50
CA SER A 121 -11.03 12.93 9.96
C SER A 121 -12.40 13.39 10.48
N GLU A 122 -12.95 14.47 9.91
CA GLU A 122 -14.28 14.97 10.23
C GLU A 122 -15.40 14.03 9.74
N ALA A 123 -15.24 13.44 8.55
CA ALA A 123 -16.17 12.44 8.05
C ALA A 123 -16.20 11.22 8.98
N VAL A 124 -15.04 10.66 9.33
CA VAL A 124 -14.93 9.54 10.28
C VAL A 124 -15.56 9.93 11.62
N ARG A 125 -15.25 11.12 12.14
CA ARG A 125 -15.84 11.64 13.39
C ARG A 125 -17.36 11.66 13.32
N LYS A 126 -17.94 12.20 12.25
CA LYS A 126 -19.39 12.30 12.04
C LYS A 126 -20.04 10.92 11.91
N TYR A 127 -19.53 10.06 11.04
CA TYR A 127 -20.14 8.76 10.76
C TYR A 127 -19.96 7.76 11.92
N PHE A 128 -18.79 7.76 12.57
CA PHE A 128 -18.51 6.82 13.66
C PHE A 128 -18.95 7.35 15.02
N LEU A 129 -18.65 8.60 15.39
CA LEU A 129 -18.94 9.06 16.75
C LEU A 129 -20.37 9.59 16.90
N GLU A 130 -20.96 10.16 15.84
CA GLU A 130 -22.25 10.85 15.95
C GLU A 130 -23.48 10.01 15.54
N MET A 131 -23.34 8.88 14.84
CA MET A 131 -24.49 8.19 14.23
C MET A 131 -24.82 6.75 14.72
N PRO A 132 -24.00 6.10 15.57
CA PRO A 132 -24.53 5.06 16.48
C PRO A 132 -24.07 5.17 17.94
N PHE A 133 -23.03 5.96 18.23
CA PHE A 133 -22.41 6.04 19.57
C PHE A 133 -22.61 7.40 20.25
N LYS A 134 -23.42 8.28 19.67
CA LYS A 134 -23.62 9.64 20.17
C LYS A 134 -24.05 9.69 21.64
N ASP A 135 -24.92 8.77 22.04
CA ASP A 135 -25.46 8.69 23.39
C ASP A 135 -24.54 7.93 24.36
N LEU A 136 -23.55 7.21 23.83
CA LEU A 136 -22.53 6.46 24.60
C LEU A 136 -21.28 7.30 24.87
N ILE A 137 -21.05 8.37 24.10
CA ILE A 137 -19.89 9.24 24.22
C ILE A 137 -20.31 10.52 24.96
N ASN A 138 -19.82 10.69 26.19
CA ASN A 138 -20.00 11.94 26.93
C ASN A 138 -19.19 13.08 26.26
N MET A 139 -19.86 13.84 25.39
CA MET A 139 -19.29 14.99 24.67
C MET A 139 -18.84 16.14 25.60
N ASN A 140 -19.25 16.13 26.87
CA ASN A 140 -18.80 17.09 27.91
C ASN A 140 -17.55 16.61 28.66
N SER A 141 -16.93 15.52 28.22
CA SER A 141 -15.65 15.08 28.78
C SER A 141 -14.56 16.11 28.47
N SER A 142 -13.85 16.57 29.51
CA SER A 142 -12.74 17.53 29.39
C SER A 142 -11.68 17.07 28.39
N LEU A 143 -11.52 15.76 28.21
CA LEU A 143 -10.59 15.14 27.26
C LEU A 143 -10.91 15.48 25.78
N LEU A 144 -12.19 15.65 25.43
CA LEU A 144 -12.59 16.01 24.05
C LEU A 144 -12.40 17.50 23.77
N ALA A 145 -12.54 18.36 24.78
CA ALA A 145 -12.32 19.79 24.66
C ALA A 145 -10.81 20.13 24.62
N GLU A 146 -10.03 19.47 25.47
CA GLU A 146 -8.56 19.59 25.50
C GLU A 146 -7.93 19.14 24.18
N ASN A 147 -8.45 18.05 23.58
CA ASN A 147 -7.96 17.57 22.30
C ASN A 147 -8.20 18.55 21.14
N ARG A 148 -9.29 19.34 21.14
CA ARG A 148 -9.54 20.32 20.05
C ARG A 148 -8.52 21.47 20.04
N ALA A 149 -8.22 22.03 21.21
CA ALA A 149 -7.23 23.11 21.31
C ALA A 149 -5.83 22.59 20.96
N ALA A 150 -5.47 21.42 21.48
CA ALA A 150 -4.20 20.76 21.17
C ALA A 150 -4.09 20.39 19.68
N GLN A 151 -5.18 19.97 19.04
CA GLN A 151 -5.21 19.59 17.63
C GLN A 151 -5.10 20.80 16.70
N GLN A 152 -5.71 21.94 17.07
CA GLN A 152 -5.55 23.21 16.37
C GLN A 152 -4.10 23.74 16.47
N GLU A 153 -3.50 23.69 17.67
CA GLU A 153 -2.10 24.08 17.88
C GLU A 153 -1.12 23.13 17.19
N TRP A 154 -1.41 21.83 17.19
CA TRP A 154 -0.64 20.82 16.45
C TRP A 154 -0.70 21.09 14.94
N TYR A 155 -1.87 21.46 14.41
CA TYR A 155 -2.05 21.81 13.00
C TYR A 155 -1.18 23.00 12.59
N GLU A 156 -1.21 24.08 13.38
CA GLU A 156 -0.38 25.27 13.14
C GLU A 156 1.12 24.98 13.29
N SER A 157 1.49 24.11 14.23
CA SER A 157 2.87 23.72 14.47
C SER A 157 3.40 22.79 13.37
N ALA A 158 2.58 21.86 12.89
CA ALA A 158 2.91 20.97 11.78
C ALA A 158 3.20 21.77 10.50
N MET A 159 2.41 22.81 10.20
CA MET A 159 2.66 23.71 9.06
C MET A 159 4.01 24.45 9.15
N ARG A 160 4.55 24.70 10.35
CA ARG A 160 5.90 25.30 10.48
C ARG A 160 7.01 24.28 10.29
N VAL A 161 6.79 23.03 10.71
CA VAL A 161 7.80 21.97 10.72
C VAL A 161 8.02 21.36 9.33
N THR A 162 6.99 21.28 8.48
CA THR A 162 7.13 20.65 7.15
C THR A 162 8.09 21.39 6.21
N SER A 163 8.39 22.67 6.46
CA SER A 163 9.41 23.42 5.72
C SER A 163 10.85 22.88 5.86
N LYS A 164 11.11 21.95 6.78
CA LYS A 164 12.44 21.42 7.10
C LYS A 164 12.54 19.89 7.00
N SER A 165 11.94 19.29 5.97
CA SER A 165 11.85 17.83 5.80
C SER A 165 12.69 17.31 4.63
N SER A 166 14.02 17.28 4.75
CA SER A 166 14.89 16.57 3.78
C SER A 166 15.30 15.16 4.23
N ASN A 167 15.12 14.80 5.52
CA ASN A 167 15.73 13.58 6.09
C ASN A 167 14.75 12.40 6.26
N TRP A 168 13.45 12.62 6.08
CA TRP A 168 12.43 11.58 6.30
C TRP A 168 12.43 10.47 5.23
N THR A 169 12.86 10.76 4.01
CA THR A 169 12.87 9.79 2.89
C THR A 169 13.88 8.66 3.10
N ALA A 170 15.01 8.93 3.77
CA ALA A 170 16.06 7.94 4.01
C ALA A 170 15.60 6.84 4.98
N PHE A 171 14.85 7.22 6.03
CA PHE A 171 14.37 6.28 7.04
C PHE A 171 13.33 5.29 6.46
N HIS A 172 12.39 5.78 5.65
CA HIS A 172 11.40 4.92 4.98
C HIS A 172 12.04 3.98 3.95
N THR A 173 13.08 4.43 3.26
CA THR A 173 13.83 3.60 2.30
C THR A 173 14.58 2.48 3.04
N TYR A 174 15.23 2.77 4.16
CA TYR A 174 15.91 1.75 4.95
C TYR A 174 14.94 0.71 5.55
N SER A 175 13.84 1.18 6.14
CA SER A 175 12.85 0.30 6.77
C SER A 175 12.23 -0.68 5.78
N SER A 176 11.86 -0.21 4.59
CA SER A 176 11.25 -1.06 3.55
C SER A 176 12.21 -2.15 3.05
N VAL A 177 13.50 -1.84 2.88
CA VAL A 177 14.51 -2.82 2.46
C VAL A 177 14.68 -3.95 3.49
N VAL A 178 14.71 -3.61 4.78
CA VAL A 178 14.85 -4.62 5.86
C VAL A 178 13.65 -5.58 5.89
N ILE A 179 12.44 -5.06 5.68
CA ILE A 179 11.22 -5.87 5.63
C ILE A 179 11.25 -6.84 4.44
N VAL A 180 11.68 -6.40 3.26
CA VAL A 180 11.75 -7.26 2.07
C VAL A 180 12.78 -8.38 2.25
N ILE A 181 13.97 -8.06 2.77
CA ILE A 181 15.03 -9.05 3.00
C ILE A 181 14.61 -10.08 4.03
N SER A 182 14.05 -9.65 5.17
CA SER A 182 13.58 -10.58 6.21
C SER A 182 12.46 -11.49 5.68
N GLY A 183 11.53 -10.95 4.87
CA GLY A 183 10.49 -11.74 4.21
C GLY A 183 11.04 -12.80 3.26
N ALA A 184 12.04 -12.45 2.45
CA ALA A 184 12.70 -13.39 1.53
C ALA A 184 13.42 -14.53 2.27
N ILE A 185 14.08 -14.23 3.39
CA ILE A 185 14.76 -15.24 4.23
C ILE A 185 13.74 -16.24 4.81
N VAL A 186 12.63 -15.73 5.37
CA VAL A 186 11.57 -16.58 5.92
C VAL A 186 10.95 -17.45 4.84
N PHE A 187 10.70 -16.89 3.65
CA PHE A 187 10.17 -17.65 2.51
C PHE A 187 11.11 -18.79 2.10
N PHE A 188 12.41 -18.51 1.97
CA PHE A 188 13.41 -19.52 1.64
C PHE A 188 13.47 -20.64 2.70
N ALA A 189 13.44 -20.27 3.99
CA ALA A 189 13.44 -21.24 5.08
C ALA A 189 12.22 -22.18 5.03
N VAL A 190 11.03 -21.64 4.72
CA VAL A 190 9.80 -22.43 4.56
C VAL A 190 9.91 -23.38 3.37
N VAL A 191 10.38 -22.91 2.21
CA VAL A 191 10.56 -23.76 1.02
C VAL A 191 11.55 -24.89 1.32
N CYS A 192 12.68 -24.61 1.98
CA CYS A 192 13.64 -25.62 2.41
C CYS A 192 13.05 -26.64 3.39
N ALA A 193 12.21 -26.19 4.35
CA ALA A 193 11.53 -27.08 5.29
C ALA A 193 10.49 -27.98 4.59
N LEU A 194 9.78 -27.46 3.59
CA LEU A 194 8.84 -28.25 2.78
C LEU A 194 9.56 -29.25 1.88
N ALA A 195 10.66 -28.83 1.24
CA ALA A 195 11.49 -29.71 0.41
C ALA A 195 12.10 -30.85 1.24
N SER A 196 12.65 -30.55 2.42
CA SER A 196 13.21 -31.58 3.30
C SER A 196 12.16 -32.56 3.83
N ARG A 197 10.95 -32.08 4.15
CA ARG A 197 9.82 -32.95 4.49
C ARG A 197 9.44 -33.86 3.32
N SER A 198 9.34 -33.33 2.10
CA SER A 198 9.00 -34.12 0.92
C SER A 198 10.07 -35.19 0.61
N ALA A 199 11.35 -34.86 0.78
CA ALA A 199 12.45 -35.80 0.61
C ALA A 199 12.45 -36.89 1.68
N CYS A 200 12.15 -36.53 2.94
CA CYS A 200 12.05 -37.47 4.05
C CYS A 200 10.90 -38.48 3.84
N VAL A 201 9.72 -38.01 3.45
CA VAL A 201 8.57 -38.87 3.12
C VAL A 201 8.91 -39.79 1.94
N ARG A 202 9.57 -39.27 0.91
CA ARG A 202 10.00 -40.07 -0.24
C ARG A 202 11.01 -41.15 0.17
N ARG A 203 11.95 -40.84 1.06
CA ARG A 203 12.92 -41.81 1.58
C ARG A 203 12.26 -42.91 2.40
N GLN A 204 11.37 -42.56 3.33
CA GLN A 204 10.59 -43.54 4.09
C GLN A 204 9.77 -44.45 3.17
N TYR A 205 9.19 -43.92 2.11
CA TYR A 205 8.45 -44.72 1.12
C TYR A 205 9.35 -45.73 0.39
N TYR A 206 10.57 -45.33 -0.01
CA TYR A 206 11.54 -46.24 -0.64
C TYR A 206 11.98 -47.36 0.31
N ASP A 207 12.31 -47.04 1.57
CA ASP A 207 12.76 -48.02 2.55
C ASP A 207 11.63 -49.05 2.89
N MET A 208 10.38 -48.58 3.06
CA MET A 208 9.23 -49.46 3.30
C MET A 208 8.92 -50.37 2.10
N ARG A 209 9.05 -49.84 0.87
CA ARG A 209 8.87 -50.64 -0.34
C ARG A 209 9.92 -51.75 -0.39
N GLU A 210 11.19 -51.44 -0.17
CA GLU A 210 12.26 -52.43 -0.23
C GLU A 210 12.07 -53.56 0.80
N SER A 211 11.68 -53.23 2.03
CA SER A 211 11.41 -54.25 3.06
C SER A 211 10.23 -55.15 2.67
N PHE A 212 9.14 -54.57 2.12
CA PHE A 212 7.99 -55.33 1.68
C PHE A 212 8.34 -56.32 0.56
N TYR A 213 9.08 -55.89 -0.47
CA TYR A 213 9.48 -56.79 -1.57
C TYR A 213 10.39 -57.92 -1.10
N ARG A 214 11.32 -57.62 -0.19
CA ARG A 214 12.24 -58.60 0.39
C ARG A 214 11.50 -59.69 1.16
N ASP A 215 10.55 -59.30 2.02
CA ASP A 215 9.83 -60.24 2.89
C ASP A 215 8.73 -61.01 2.15
N PHE A 216 8.02 -60.40 1.20
CA PHE A 216 6.84 -61.02 0.57
C PHE A 216 7.16 -61.85 -0.69
N ILE A 217 8.12 -61.41 -1.51
CA ILE A 217 8.38 -62.02 -2.83
C ILE A 217 9.66 -62.87 -2.82
N GLY A 218 10.53 -62.70 -1.82
CA GLY A 218 11.80 -63.43 -1.73
C GLY A 218 12.74 -63.16 -2.92
N ARG A 219 12.55 -62.03 -3.62
CA ARG A 219 13.35 -61.59 -4.77
C ARG A 219 13.70 -60.11 -4.62
N ASN A 220 14.87 -59.72 -5.12
CA ASN A 220 15.29 -58.33 -5.19
C ASN A 220 14.36 -57.52 -6.12
N VAL A 221 14.14 -56.24 -5.80
CA VAL A 221 13.30 -55.33 -6.59
C VAL A 221 13.85 -55.29 -8.03
N PRO A 222 13.01 -55.51 -9.07
CA PRO A 222 13.47 -55.38 -10.46
C PRO A 222 13.94 -53.95 -10.71
N GLU A 223 15.12 -53.78 -11.33
CA GLU A 223 15.69 -52.47 -11.64
C GLU A 223 14.77 -51.66 -12.56
N GLU A 224 13.98 -50.76 -11.97
CA GLU A 224 12.99 -49.93 -12.67
C GLU A 224 13.61 -48.68 -13.34
N ASN A 225 14.95 -48.54 -13.29
CA ASN A 225 15.71 -47.40 -13.83
C ASN A 225 15.74 -47.29 -15.37
N ARG A 226 14.86 -48.00 -16.10
CA ARG A 226 14.81 -47.94 -17.57
C ARG A 226 13.60 -47.24 -18.18
N TYR A 227 12.72 -46.66 -17.36
CA TYR A 227 11.55 -45.92 -17.86
C TYR A 227 11.34 -44.60 -17.11
N ILE A 228 12.33 -43.70 -17.14
CA ILE A 228 12.07 -42.27 -16.93
C ILE A 228 11.97 -41.66 -18.32
N ILE A 229 10.72 -41.47 -18.78
CA ILE A 229 10.42 -40.73 -20.01
C ILE A 229 10.79 -39.27 -19.75
N VAL A 230 11.68 -38.75 -20.60
CA VAL A 230 12.11 -37.34 -20.67
C VAL A 230 10.93 -36.44 -21.04
#